data_AF-A0A533UD68-F1
#
_entry.id   AF-A0A533UD68-F1
#
_cell.length_a   1.000
_cell.length_b   1.000
_cell.length_c   1.000
_cell.angle_alpha   90.00
_cell.angle_beta   90.00
_cell.angle_gamma   90.00
#
_symmetry.space_group_name_H-M   'P 1'
#
loop_
_entity.id
_entity.type
_entity.pdbx_description
1 polymer ?
#
loop_
_entity_poly.entity_id
_entity_poly.type
_entity_poly.pdbx_seq_one_letter_code
_entity_poly.pdbx_strand_id
1 'polypeptide(L)'
;MNKLLRYMVYLRNKKYFPQDASSILSLSRKTLQEDKIIIRDVRIANHFLELDISIASFSELEKIKSQLSMIAPVIEIDRIVEKDIDKEESIKLARELFNNEKYWKTHEVLEGTWKHTRGNEKELLNGIILVAAALVHYQKGEQVICISILKRALNKLNNSRGKYFGINIDSLKNEITNIIGSTKVSKFRI
;
A
#
# COMPACT_ATOMS: atom_id res chain seq x y z
N MET A 1 -4.82 12.60 -26.36
CA MET A 1 -5.66 12.05 -25.27
C MET A 1 -5.39 12.85 -24.01
N ASN A 2 -6.41 13.33 -23.31
CA ASN A 2 -6.20 14.00 -22.02
C ASN A 2 -5.61 13.02 -21.01
N LYS A 3 -4.58 13.46 -20.26
CA LYS A 3 -3.93 12.65 -19.23
C LYS A 3 -4.94 12.37 -18.11
N LEU A 4 -5.21 11.09 -17.84
CA LEU A 4 -6.07 10.70 -16.72
C LEU A 4 -5.41 11.05 -15.39
N LEU A 5 -6.21 11.51 -14.44
CA LEU A 5 -5.80 11.79 -13.06
C LEU A 5 -5.87 10.50 -12.25
N ARG A 6 -4.88 10.22 -11.40
CA ARG A 6 -4.84 9.01 -10.55
C ARG A 6 -5.22 9.36 -9.11
N TYR A 7 -6.07 8.53 -8.52
CA TYR A 7 -6.53 8.68 -7.14
C TYR A 7 -6.49 7.33 -6.42
N MET A 8 -6.20 7.37 -5.12
CA MET A 8 -6.58 6.30 -4.20
C MET A 8 -7.90 6.68 -3.54
N VAL A 9 -8.89 5.82 -3.66
CA VAL A 9 -10.19 5.99 -3.02
C VAL A 9 -10.33 4.95 -1.93
N TYR A 10 -10.61 5.39 -0.71
CA TYR A 10 -10.72 4.53 0.46
C TYR A 10 -12.18 4.41 0.89
N LEU A 11 -12.68 3.18 0.94
CA LEU A 11 -14.02 2.86 1.40
C LEU A 11 -13.93 2.19 2.77
N ARG A 12 -14.84 2.47 3.70
CA ARG A 12 -14.85 1.85 5.03
C ARG A 12 -15.05 0.34 4.93
N ASN A 13 -14.10 -0.44 5.44
CA ASN A 13 -14.25 -1.89 5.53
C ASN A 13 -14.93 -2.27 6.84
N LYS A 14 -15.92 -3.18 6.75
CA LYS A 14 -16.62 -3.78 7.90
C LYS A 14 -16.64 -5.30 7.87
N LYS A 15 -16.33 -5.92 6.72
CA LYS A 15 -16.62 -7.34 6.49
C LYS A 15 -15.73 -8.06 5.49
N TYR A 16 -14.96 -7.33 4.67
CA TYR A 16 -14.17 -7.94 3.62
C TYR A 16 -12.78 -8.30 4.14
N PHE A 17 -12.22 -9.37 3.60
CA PHE A 17 -10.89 -9.87 3.90
C PHE A 17 -10.01 -9.77 2.65
N PRO A 18 -8.67 -9.86 2.78
CA PRO A 18 -7.79 -9.76 1.62
C PRO A 18 -8.12 -10.72 0.46
N GLN A 19 -8.69 -11.88 0.75
CA GLN A 19 -9.13 -12.86 -0.26
C GLN A 19 -10.27 -12.34 -1.15
N ASP A 20 -11.02 -11.32 -0.70
CA ASP A 20 -12.11 -10.70 -1.46
C ASP A 20 -11.61 -9.66 -2.47
N ALA A 21 -10.31 -9.32 -2.51
CA ALA A 21 -9.80 -8.22 -3.33
C ALA A 21 -10.19 -8.33 -4.82
N SER A 22 -10.09 -9.53 -5.39
CA SER A 22 -10.44 -9.79 -6.79
C SER A 22 -11.94 -9.64 -7.06
N SER A 23 -12.80 -10.12 -6.15
CA SER A 23 -14.26 -9.99 -6.30
C SER A 23 -14.71 -8.54 -6.15
N ILE A 24 -14.10 -7.78 -5.24
CA ILE A 24 -14.34 -6.34 -5.06
C ILE A 24 -13.82 -5.53 -6.25
N LEU A 25 -12.68 -5.89 -6.83
CA LEU A 25 -12.19 -5.27 -8.06
C LEU A 25 -13.19 -5.47 -9.20
N SER A 26 -13.68 -6.70 -9.39
CA SER A 26 -14.71 -7.01 -10.40
C SER A 26 -16.01 -6.25 -10.14
N LEU A 27 -16.47 -6.19 -8.88
CA LEU A 27 -17.67 -5.46 -8.50
C LEU A 27 -17.50 -3.95 -8.77
N SER A 28 -16.37 -3.37 -8.37
CA SER A 28 -16.08 -1.94 -8.57
C SER A 28 -16.08 -1.58 -10.05
N ARG A 29 -15.48 -2.42 -10.92
CA ARG A 29 -15.49 -2.22 -12.38
C ARG A 29 -16.90 -2.32 -12.95
N LYS A 30 -17.73 -3.24 -12.45
CA LYS A 30 -19.14 -3.35 -12.85
C LYS A 30 -19.97 -2.16 -12.37
N THR A 31 -19.66 -1.59 -11.20
CA THR A 31 -20.35 -0.43 -10.64
C THR A 31 -20.01 0.87 -11.37
N LEU A 32 -18.76 1.03 -11.83
CA LEU A 32 -18.28 2.20 -12.55
C LEU A 32 -18.13 1.93 -14.06
N GLN A 33 -19.22 1.54 -14.73
CA GLN A 33 -19.25 1.31 -16.18
C GLN A 33 -19.23 2.63 -16.98
N GLU A 34 -18.06 3.29 -17.03
CA GLU A 34 -17.85 4.48 -17.85
C GLU A 34 -16.50 4.42 -18.56
N ASP A 35 -16.50 4.76 -19.85
CA ASP A 35 -15.34 4.64 -20.75
C ASP A 35 -14.08 5.40 -20.30
N LYS A 36 -14.24 6.35 -19.38
CA LYS A 36 -13.17 7.22 -18.88
C LYS A 36 -12.69 6.88 -17.46
N ILE A 37 -13.16 5.78 -16.89
CA ILE A 37 -12.75 5.32 -15.55
C ILE A 37 -11.94 4.04 -15.68
N ILE A 38 -10.72 4.05 -15.15
CA ILE A 38 -9.86 2.87 -15.06
C ILE A 38 -9.70 2.51 -13.58
N ILE A 39 -10.18 1.34 -13.17
CA ILE A 39 -9.86 0.77 -11.86
C ILE A 39 -8.75 -0.27 -12.04
N ARG A 40 -7.53 0.06 -11.61
CA ARG A 40 -6.34 -0.78 -11.80
C ARG A 40 -6.33 -1.94 -10.83
N ASP A 41 -6.60 -1.66 -9.57
CA ASP A 41 -6.37 -2.60 -8.48
C ASP A 41 -7.23 -2.26 -7.26
N VAL A 42 -7.43 -3.26 -6.41
CA VAL A 42 -8.11 -3.16 -5.11
C VAL A 42 -7.27 -3.85 -4.06
N ARG A 43 -7.11 -3.18 -2.91
CA ARG A 43 -6.42 -3.70 -1.73
C ARG A 43 -7.36 -3.64 -0.53
N ILE A 44 -7.40 -4.69 0.26
CA ILE A 44 -8.30 -4.80 1.42
C ILE A 44 -7.48 -4.80 2.70
N ALA A 45 -7.53 -3.67 3.41
CA ALA A 45 -7.05 -3.51 4.78
C ALA A 45 -8.17 -3.86 5.77
N ASN A 46 -7.89 -3.95 7.08
CA ASN A 46 -8.98 -4.26 8.02
C ASN A 46 -10.01 -3.14 8.12
N HIS A 47 -9.59 -1.88 7.98
CA HIS A 47 -10.46 -0.72 8.20
C HIS A 47 -10.92 -0.05 6.90
N PHE A 48 -10.32 -0.41 5.76
CA PHE A 48 -10.69 0.13 4.47
C PHE A 48 -10.46 -0.81 3.28
N LEU A 49 -11.16 -0.54 2.20
CA LEU A 49 -10.85 -0.98 0.83
C LEU A 49 -10.17 0.19 0.14
N GLU A 50 -9.00 -0.03 -0.46
CA GLU A 50 -8.28 0.97 -1.25
C GLU A 50 -8.44 0.63 -2.74
N LEU A 51 -8.99 1.56 -3.51
CA LEU A 51 -9.18 1.46 -4.95
C LEU A 51 -8.20 2.38 -5.66
N ASP A 52 -7.38 1.82 -6.56
CA ASP A 52 -6.55 2.59 -7.48
C ASP A 52 -7.34 2.93 -8.74
N ILE A 53 -7.78 4.18 -8.82
CA ILE A 53 -8.60 4.64 -9.94
C ILE A 53 -7.90 5.71 -10.76
N SER A 54 -8.26 5.78 -12.04
CA SER A 54 -7.98 6.91 -12.89
C SER A 54 -9.22 7.40 -13.62
N ILE A 55 -9.35 8.73 -13.65
CA ILE A 55 -10.53 9.44 -14.14
C ILE A 55 -10.10 10.59 -15.04
N ALA A 56 -10.98 11.06 -15.93
CA ALA A 56 -10.64 12.12 -16.87
C ALA A 56 -10.69 13.52 -16.24
N SER A 57 -11.59 13.75 -15.30
CA SER A 57 -11.72 15.05 -14.62
C SER A 57 -12.19 14.94 -13.17
N PHE A 58 -11.86 15.96 -12.37
CA PHE A 58 -12.30 16.07 -10.98
C PHE A 58 -13.83 16.10 -10.84
N SER A 59 -14.55 16.63 -11.85
CA SER A 59 -16.02 16.69 -11.86
C SER A 59 -16.69 15.31 -11.81
N GLU A 60 -15.98 14.24 -12.15
CA GLU A 60 -16.50 12.87 -12.10
C GLU A 60 -16.47 12.29 -10.67
N LEU A 61 -15.72 12.90 -9.74
CA LEU A 61 -15.50 12.33 -8.40
C LEU A 61 -16.78 12.21 -7.56
N GLU A 62 -17.69 13.17 -7.61
CA GLU A 62 -18.93 13.09 -6.82
C GLU A 62 -19.83 11.94 -7.31
N LYS A 63 -19.90 11.75 -8.63
CA LYS A 63 -20.62 10.61 -9.23
C LYS A 63 -19.99 9.29 -8.81
N ILE A 64 -18.66 9.19 -8.91
CA ILE A 64 -17.90 8.00 -8.50
C ILE A 64 -18.08 7.71 -7.01
N LYS A 65 -18.02 8.74 -6.16
CA LYS A 65 -18.23 8.62 -4.72
C LYS A 65 -19.62 8.07 -4.41
N SER A 66 -20.65 8.57 -5.09
CA SER A 66 -22.02 8.09 -4.95
C SER A 66 -22.14 6.60 -5.34
N GLN A 67 -21.62 6.22 -6.51
CA GLN A 67 -21.66 4.84 -7.00
C GLN A 67 -20.85 3.88 -6.12
N LEU A 68 -19.64 4.25 -5.71
CA LEU A 68 -18.80 3.44 -4.83
C LEU A 68 -19.40 3.30 -3.42
N SER A 69 -20.19 4.28 -2.96
CA SER A 69 -20.91 4.19 -1.69
C SER A 69 -21.94 3.05 -1.64
N MET A 70 -22.35 2.52 -2.81
CA MET A 70 -23.16 1.29 -2.88
C MET A 70 -22.38 0.03 -2.46
N ILE A 71 -21.05 0.04 -2.57
CA ILE A 71 -20.17 -1.05 -2.10
C ILE A 71 -19.87 -0.88 -0.62
N ALA A 72 -19.39 0.30 -0.24
CA ALA A 72 -19.14 0.72 1.13
C ALA A 72 -18.91 2.24 1.20
N PRO A 73 -19.19 2.91 2.34
CA PRO A 73 -19.04 4.36 2.46
C PRO A 73 -17.62 4.84 2.11
N VAL A 74 -17.49 5.80 1.20
CA VAL A 74 -16.21 6.45 0.91
C VAL A 74 -15.80 7.32 2.10
N ILE A 75 -14.60 7.09 2.63
CA ILE A 75 -14.06 7.80 3.80
C ILE A 75 -12.91 8.74 3.46
N GLU A 76 -12.20 8.50 2.35
CA GLU A 76 -11.08 9.33 1.92
C GLU A 76 -10.87 9.20 0.41
N ILE A 77 -10.45 10.29 -0.23
CA ILE A 77 -10.01 10.34 -1.62
C ILE A 77 -8.68 11.10 -1.65
N ASP A 78 -7.61 10.42 -2.04
CA ASP A 78 -6.27 10.99 -2.14
C ASP A 78 -5.85 11.07 -3.61
N ARG A 79 -5.45 12.26 -4.06
CA ARG A 79 -4.92 12.44 -5.41
C ARG A 79 -3.45 12.05 -5.44
N ILE A 80 -3.10 11.13 -6.32
CA ILE A 80 -1.70 10.72 -6.49
C ILE A 80 -0.98 11.74 -7.36
N VAL A 81 -0.13 12.52 -6.69
CA VAL A 81 0.82 13.45 -7.28
C VAL A 81 2.20 13.16 -6.70
N GLU A 82 3.22 13.29 -7.53
CA GLU A 82 4.60 13.24 -7.07
C GLU A 82 4.88 14.50 -6.24
N LYS A 83 5.48 14.31 -5.08
CA LYS A 83 5.87 15.40 -4.18
C LYS A 83 7.36 15.25 -3.89
N ASP A 84 8.07 16.37 -3.96
CA ASP A 84 9.42 16.46 -3.43
C ASP A 84 9.31 16.71 -1.93
N ILE A 85 9.77 15.76 -1.13
CA ILE A 85 9.67 15.76 0.34
C ILE A 85 11.05 15.42 0.86
N ASP A 86 11.48 16.09 1.94
CA ASP A 86 12.75 15.76 2.60
C ASP A 86 12.79 14.28 3.01
N LYS A 87 14.00 13.71 3.07
CA LYS A 87 14.20 12.30 3.44
C LYS A 87 13.60 11.96 4.81
N GLU A 88 13.87 12.76 5.83
CA GLU A 88 13.41 12.47 7.19
C GLU A 88 11.89 12.53 7.27
N GLU A 89 11.29 13.53 6.64
CA GLU A 89 9.83 13.68 6.55
C GLU A 89 9.20 12.52 5.77
N SER A 90 9.81 12.10 4.67
CA SER A 90 9.36 10.96 3.87
C SER A 90 9.34 9.67 4.69
N ILE A 91 10.38 9.41 5.50
CA ILE A 91 10.45 8.19 6.29
C ILE A 91 9.47 8.23 7.48
N LYS A 92 9.27 9.40 8.10
CA LYS A 92 8.22 9.58 9.13
C LYS A 92 6.82 9.34 8.55
N LEU A 93 6.51 9.93 7.39
CA LEU A 93 5.25 9.73 6.69
C LEU A 93 5.06 8.25 6.30
N ALA A 94 6.10 7.60 5.76
CA ALA A 94 6.06 6.20 5.40
C ALA A 94 5.71 5.30 6.60
N ARG A 95 6.28 5.59 7.78
CA ARG A 95 5.98 4.88 9.04
C ARG A 95 4.52 5.07 9.45
N GLU A 96 4.00 6.29 9.37
CA GLU A 96 2.59 6.58 9.67
C GLU A 96 1.64 5.85 8.71
N LEU A 97 1.93 5.91 7.40
CA LEU A 97 1.16 5.20 6.38
C LEU A 97 1.18 3.69 6.61
N PHE A 98 2.34 3.11 6.92
CA PHE A 98 2.49 1.67 7.17
C PHE A 98 1.67 1.24 8.38
N ASN A 99 1.74 2.01 9.46
CA ASN A 99 1.00 1.75 10.69
C ASN A 99 -0.52 1.90 10.52
N ASN A 100 -0.96 2.59 9.46
CA ASN A 100 -2.35 2.68 9.03
C ASN A 100 -2.67 1.74 7.85
N GLU A 101 -1.82 0.74 7.56
CA GLU A 101 -2.01 -0.26 6.50
C GLU A 101 -2.07 0.30 5.06
N LYS A 102 -1.67 1.55 4.84
CA LYS A 102 -1.56 2.15 3.49
C LYS A 102 -0.25 1.72 2.83
N TYR A 103 -0.04 0.41 2.71
CA TYR A 103 1.24 -0.17 2.32
C TYR A 103 1.67 0.22 0.90
N TRP A 104 0.72 0.37 -0.02
CA TRP A 104 1.04 0.87 -1.37
C TRP A 104 1.59 2.29 -1.31
N LYS A 105 0.96 3.19 -0.53
CA LYS A 105 1.47 4.56 -0.37
C LYS A 105 2.82 4.58 0.38
N THR A 106 3.01 3.71 1.36
CA THR A 106 4.33 3.53 2.02
C THR A 106 5.41 3.17 1.00
N HIS A 107 5.12 2.22 0.11
CA HIS A 107 6.03 1.84 -0.97
C HIS A 107 6.42 3.05 -1.83
N GLU A 108 5.44 3.79 -2.35
CA GLU A 108 5.70 4.93 -3.24
C GLU A 108 6.55 6.02 -2.55
N VAL A 109 6.23 6.36 -1.30
CA VAL A 109 6.95 7.40 -0.55
C VAL A 109 8.40 6.98 -0.33
N LEU A 110 8.65 5.74 0.11
CA LEU A 110 10.00 5.25 0.33
C LEU A 110 10.78 5.06 -0.97
N GLU A 111 10.12 4.68 -2.08
CA GLU A 111 10.78 4.54 -3.37
C GLU A 111 11.36 5.88 -3.86
N GLY A 112 10.64 6.98 -3.64
CA GLY A 112 11.13 8.34 -3.91
C GLY A 112 12.45 8.62 -3.18
N THR A 113 12.49 8.38 -1.87
CA THR A 113 13.72 8.53 -1.06
C THR A 113 14.83 7.57 -1.49
N TRP A 114 14.49 6.32 -1.79
CA TRP A 114 15.44 5.27 -2.15
C TRP A 114 16.19 5.55 -3.45
N LYS A 115 15.54 6.17 -4.44
CA LYS A 115 16.16 6.56 -5.72
C LYS A 115 17.39 7.44 -5.53
N HIS A 116 17.37 8.33 -4.53
CA HIS A 116 18.46 9.26 -4.23
C HIS A 116 19.44 8.76 -3.15
N THR A 117 19.17 7.61 -2.54
CA THR A 117 20.01 7.03 -1.47
C THR A 117 21.10 6.09 -2.03
N ARG A 118 22.24 5.98 -1.34
CA ARG A 118 23.41 5.16 -1.73
C ARG A 118 23.92 4.30 -0.56
N GLY A 119 24.78 3.33 -0.88
CA GLY A 119 25.47 2.50 0.11
C GLY A 119 24.52 1.67 0.98
N ASN A 120 24.91 1.43 2.23
CA ASN A 120 24.17 0.58 3.17
C ASN A 120 22.74 1.09 3.47
N GLU A 121 22.53 2.40 3.45
CA GLU A 121 21.20 2.99 3.64
C GLU A 121 20.25 2.61 2.49
N LYS A 122 20.78 2.49 1.26
CA LYS A 122 19.99 2.08 0.09
C LYS A 122 19.46 0.66 0.23
N GLU A 123 20.28 -0.25 0.75
CA GLU A 123 19.90 -1.65 1.00
C GLU A 123 18.88 -1.76 2.15
N LEU A 124 19.07 -0.98 3.22
CA LEU A 124 18.12 -0.86 4.32
C LEU A 124 16.74 -0.39 3.83
N LEU A 125 16.69 0.73 3.10
CA LEU A 125 15.45 1.26 2.53
C LEU A 125 14.81 0.25 1.57
N ASN A 126 15.59 -0.43 0.73
CA ASN A 126 15.09 -1.49 -0.15
C ASN A 126 14.43 -2.62 0.64
N GLY A 127 15.03 -3.03 1.76
CA GLY A 127 14.44 -4.01 2.67
C GLY A 127 13.06 -3.57 3.17
N ILE A 128 12.93 -2.33 3.65
CA ILE A 128 11.65 -1.77 4.15
C ILE A 128 10.62 -1.65 3.01
N ILE A 129 11.03 -1.22 1.82
CA ILE A 129 10.18 -1.15 0.62
C ILE A 129 9.64 -2.53 0.25
N LEU A 130 10.48 -3.57 0.29
CA LEU A 130 10.05 -4.94 0.03
C LEU A 130 9.04 -5.44 1.07
N VAL A 131 9.15 -5.03 2.34
CA VAL A 131 8.11 -5.33 3.34
C VAL A 131 6.78 -4.70 2.97
N ALA A 132 6.76 -3.41 2.61
CA ALA A 132 5.55 -2.73 2.18
C ALA A 132 4.94 -3.41 0.92
N ALA A 133 5.78 -3.73 -0.07
CA ALA A 133 5.35 -4.44 -1.27
C ALA A 133 4.77 -5.84 -0.95
N ALA A 134 5.39 -6.58 -0.04
CA ALA A 134 4.85 -7.88 0.39
C ALA A 134 3.45 -7.73 1.01
N LEU A 135 3.23 -6.71 1.83
CA LEU A 135 1.93 -6.48 2.46
C LEU A 135 0.88 -5.93 1.50
N VAL A 136 1.28 -5.24 0.43
CA VAL A 136 0.40 -4.95 -0.72
C VAL A 136 -0.14 -6.24 -1.33
N HIS A 137 0.74 -7.22 -1.59
CA HIS A 137 0.32 -8.53 -2.11
C HIS A 137 -0.58 -9.27 -1.10
N TYR A 138 -0.30 -9.17 0.19
CA TYR A 138 -1.19 -9.72 1.21
C TYR A 138 -2.60 -9.10 1.10
N GLN A 139 -2.72 -7.77 1.02
CA GLN A 139 -4.01 -7.07 0.88
C GLN A 139 -4.77 -7.40 -0.42
N LYS A 140 -4.11 -8.01 -1.40
CA LYS A 140 -4.69 -8.52 -2.65
C LYS A 140 -5.11 -10.00 -2.57
N GLY A 141 -4.93 -10.64 -1.41
CA GLY A 141 -5.18 -12.07 -1.23
C GLY A 141 -4.05 -12.96 -1.75
N GLU A 142 -2.90 -12.40 -2.10
CA GLU A 142 -1.77 -13.09 -2.74
C GLU A 142 -0.72 -13.52 -1.68
N GLN A 143 -1.15 -14.31 -0.69
CA GLN A 143 -0.33 -14.67 0.48
C GLN A 143 0.98 -15.38 0.11
N VAL A 144 0.97 -16.27 -0.88
CA VAL A 144 2.19 -16.97 -1.34
C VAL A 144 3.22 -15.96 -1.87
N ILE A 145 2.77 -14.94 -2.61
CA ILE A 145 3.63 -13.89 -3.14
C ILE A 145 4.15 -13.01 -2.00
N CYS A 146 3.28 -12.65 -1.05
CA CYS A 146 3.67 -11.92 0.16
C CYS A 146 4.83 -12.61 0.89
N ILE A 147 4.70 -13.90 1.23
CA ILE A 147 5.74 -14.66 1.94
C ILE A 147 7.05 -14.73 1.13
N SER A 148 6.95 -14.90 -0.19
CA SER A 148 8.13 -14.91 -1.07
C SER A 148 8.90 -13.57 -1.03
N ILE A 149 8.17 -12.44 -1.06
CA ILE A 149 8.78 -11.11 -0.99
C ILE A 149 9.34 -10.83 0.42
N LEU A 150 8.66 -11.26 1.48
CA LEU A 150 9.17 -11.11 2.86
C LEU A 150 10.52 -11.82 3.07
N LYS A 151 10.71 -13.01 2.47
CA LYS A 151 12.02 -13.70 2.50
C LYS A 151 13.12 -12.86 1.85
N ARG A 152 12.81 -12.20 0.71
CA ARG A 152 13.74 -11.29 0.04
C ARG A 152 14.02 -10.04 0.88
N ALA A 153 13.00 -9.49 1.54
CA ALA A 153 13.14 -8.35 2.44
C ALA A 153 14.08 -8.68 3.62
N LEU A 154 13.91 -9.85 4.25
CA LEU A 154 14.76 -10.29 5.36
C LEU A 154 16.24 -10.40 4.95
N ASN A 155 16.52 -10.93 3.75
CA ASN A 155 17.88 -10.97 3.21
C ASN A 155 18.50 -9.59 3.05
N LYS A 156 17.71 -8.59 2.61
CA LYS A 156 18.17 -7.20 2.48
C LYS A 156 18.46 -6.53 3.84
N LEU A 157 17.69 -6.90 4.87
CA LEU A 157 17.81 -6.33 6.21
C LEU A 157 18.86 -7.03 7.09
N ASN A 158 19.47 -8.13 6.64
CA ASN A 158 20.30 -9.01 7.49
C ASN A 158 21.42 -8.26 8.24
N ASN A 159 22.10 -7.33 7.56
CA ASN A 159 23.21 -6.56 8.13
C ASN A 159 22.77 -5.26 8.82
N SER A 160 21.48 -4.92 8.78
CA SER A 160 20.94 -3.71 9.38
C SER A 160 20.46 -3.98 10.82
N ARG A 161 20.73 -3.04 11.74
CA ARG A 161 20.38 -3.15 13.17
C ARG A 161 20.01 -1.78 13.74
N GLY A 162 19.36 -1.76 14.90
CA GLY A 162 19.04 -0.54 15.63
C GLY A 162 17.84 0.21 15.07
N LYS A 163 17.85 1.53 15.24
CA LYS A 163 16.75 2.42 14.83
C LYS A 163 17.11 3.22 13.59
N TYR A 164 16.16 3.33 12.67
CA TYR A 164 16.27 4.16 11.47
C TYR A 164 15.08 5.13 11.40
N PHE A 165 15.31 6.41 11.70
CA PHE A 165 14.26 7.44 11.82
C PHE A 165 13.06 7.01 12.69
N GLY A 166 13.35 6.24 13.74
CA GLY A 166 12.38 5.69 14.69
C GLY A 166 11.72 4.37 14.29
N ILE A 167 12.06 3.80 13.12
CA ILE A 167 11.74 2.41 12.79
C ILE A 167 12.73 1.49 13.51
N ASN A 168 12.22 0.52 14.28
CA ASN A 168 13.06 -0.48 14.93
C ASN A 168 13.32 -1.67 13.97
N ILE A 169 14.53 -1.73 13.42
CA ILE A 169 14.90 -2.72 12.40
C ILE A 169 14.99 -4.13 12.99
N ASP A 170 15.39 -4.26 14.25
CA ASP A 170 15.48 -5.56 14.90
C ASP A 170 14.09 -6.13 15.19
N SER A 171 13.15 -5.29 15.66
CA SER A 171 11.75 -5.70 15.79
C SER A 171 11.11 -6.03 14.43
N LEU A 172 11.36 -5.22 13.40
CA LEU A 172 10.88 -5.49 12.04
C LEU A 172 11.33 -6.87 11.53
N LYS A 173 12.62 -7.22 11.68
CA LYS A 173 13.14 -8.53 11.28
C LYS A 173 12.49 -9.67 12.05
N ASN A 174 12.23 -9.49 13.35
CA ASN A 174 11.55 -10.49 14.17
C ASN A 174 10.12 -10.73 13.68
N GLU A 175 9.36 -9.68 13.39
CA GLU A 175 8.00 -9.80 12.83
C GLU A 175 8.01 -10.54 11.48
N ILE A 176 8.92 -10.17 10.58
CA ILE A 176 9.08 -10.83 9.28
C ILE A 176 9.40 -12.32 9.46
N THR A 177 10.33 -12.64 10.38
CA THR A 177 10.74 -14.03 10.67
C THR A 177 9.56 -14.85 11.22
N ASN A 178 8.76 -14.28 12.12
CA ASN A 178 7.58 -14.93 12.68
C ASN A 178 6.52 -15.21 11.61
N ILE A 179 6.28 -14.25 10.72
CA ILE A 179 5.33 -14.40 9.60
C ILE A 179 5.81 -15.49 8.64
N ILE A 180 7.10 -15.51 8.29
CA ILE A 180 7.67 -16.53 7.39
C ILE A 180 7.57 -17.92 8.04
N GLY A 181 7.93 -18.05 9.32
CA GLY A 181 7.93 -19.33 10.03
C GLY A 181 6.53 -19.90 10.26
N SER A 182 5.54 -19.05 10.58
CA SER A 182 4.15 -19.47 10.78
C SER A 182 3.35 -19.57 9.48
N THR A 183 3.84 -18.98 8.39
CA THR A 183 3.13 -18.72 7.13
C THR A 183 1.84 -17.92 7.29
N LYS A 184 1.56 -17.37 8.47
CA LYS A 184 0.40 -16.55 8.77
C LYS A 184 0.81 -15.09 8.79
N VAL A 185 0.24 -14.31 7.86
CA VAL A 185 0.49 -12.87 7.83
C VAL A 185 -0.36 -12.22 8.91
N SER A 186 0.31 -11.69 9.94
CA SER A 186 -0.30 -10.81 10.92
C SER A 186 0.12 -9.38 10.65
N LYS A 187 -0.69 -8.46 11.15
CA LYS A 187 -0.35 -7.05 11.15
C LYS A 187 0.70 -6.77 12.20
N PHE A 188 1.55 -5.81 11.89
CA PHE A 188 2.49 -5.24 12.83
C PHE A 188 2.71 -3.78 12.50
N ARG A 189 3.35 -3.09 13.43
CA ARG A 189 3.70 -1.68 13.31
C ARG A 189 5.22 -1.54 13.22
N ILE A 190 5.66 -0.51 12.53
CA ILE A 190 7.07 -0.12 12.39
C ILE A 190 7.33 1.24 12.99
#